data_AF-A0A3Q4G5T8-F1
#
_entry.id   AF-A0A3Q4G5T8-F1
#
_cell.length_a   1.000
_cell.length_b   1.000
_cell.length_c   1.000
_cell.angle_alpha   90.00
_cell.angle_beta   90.00
_cell.angle_gamma   90.00
#
_symmetry.space_group_name_H-M   'P 1'
#
loop_
_entity.id
_entity.type
_entity.pdbx_description
1 polymer ?
#
loop_
_entity_poly.entity_id
_entity_poly.type
_entity_poly.pdbx_seq_one_letter_code
_entity_poly.pdbx_strand_id
1 'polypeptide(L)'
;MPPKWLVSSTPEPGSECPPRTPSNHPTSQFSSPSGVTSKPVRSVSSACSNTQQSSAAALTSISQPAKQPPLPPPKPVNRGNAAMLGKPNRLHFSFIFSFFYFRRLSQRPTAEELEQRNILQPKNQADRQAEVREIKRRLTRKLSQRPTVAELQARKILRFHEYVEVTDAQDYDRRADKPWTKLTPADKAAIRKELNDYKSTEMEVHEESRIYTRFHRP
;
A
#
# COMPACT_ATOMS: atom_id res chain seq x y z
N MET A 1 20.74 9.23 28.22
CA MET A 1 21.22 10.09 27.11
C MET A 1 20.28 9.89 25.92
N PRO A 2 19.47 10.88 25.53
CA PRO A 2 18.57 10.77 24.38
C PRO A 2 19.33 10.94 23.05
N PRO A 3 18.80 10.43 21.91
CA PRO A 3 19.48 10.46 20.62
C PRO A 3 19.59 11.87 20.01
N LYS A 4 20.70 12.12 19.30
CA LYS A 4 21.21 13.43 18.86
C LYS A 4 20.35 14.19 17.84
N TRP A 5 19.25 13.62 17.34
CA TRP A 5 18.35 14.30 16.39
C TRP A 5 17.25 15.12 17.08
N LEU A 6 17.19 15.09 18.41
CA LEU A 6 16.19 15.80 19.23
C LEU A 6 16.72 17.08 19.90
N VAL A 7 17.77 17.70 19.37
CA VAL A 7 18.27 19.00 19.86
C VAL A 7 18.50 19.93 18.68
N SER A 8 17.51 20.77 18.40
CA SER A 8 17.69 21.96 17.58
C SER A 8 16.87 23.08 18.20
N SER A 9 17.54 23.91 19.01
CA SER A 9 17.16 25.27 19.32
C SER A 9 18.37 25.95 19.95
N THR A 10 19.11 26.70 19.13
CA THR A 10 19.97 27.80 19.60
C THR A 10 19.54 29.03 18.81
N PRO A 11 19.14 30.13 19.46
CA PRO A 11 18.84 31.38 18.77
C PRO A 11 20.15 32.17 18.58
N GLU A 12 20.39 32.69 17.38
CA GLU A 12 21.42 33.71 17.12
C GLU A 12 20.74 35.06 16.84
N PRO A 13 21.28 36.18 17.35
CA PRO A 13 20.66 37.49 17.30
C PRO A 13 21.09 38.31 16.08
N GLY A 14 20.19 39.18 15.61
CA GLY A 14 20.56 40.40 14.89
C GLY A 14 20.69 40.29 13.37
N SER A 15 19.60 40.56 12.66
CA SER A 15 19.64 41.21 11.34
C SER A 15 18.31 41.91 11.09
N GLU A 16 18.36 43.24 11.00
CA GLU A 16 17.22 44.12 10.77
C GLU A 16 16.57 43.86 9.40
N CYS A 17 15.24 43.73 9.38
CA CYS A 17 14.44 43.75 8.16
C CYS A 17 13.97 45.19 7.87
N PRO A 18 14.12 45.71 6.63
CA PRO A 18 13.45 46.95 6.24
C PRO A 18 11.97 46.70 5.89
N PRO A 19 11.10 47.72 6.03
CA PRO A 19 9.65 47.53 6.03
C PRO A 19 9.04 47.35 4.63
N ARG A 20 7.94 46.59 4.57
CA ARG A 20 7.09 46.39 3.40
C ARG A 20 6.43 47.68 2.94
N THR A 21 6.50 47.95 1.63
CA THR A 21 5.62 48.87 0.92
C THR A 21 4.33 48.16 0.47
N PRO A 22 3.13 48.75 0.64
CA PRO A 22 1.90 48.21 0.08
C PRO A 22 1.78 48.58 -1.41
N SER A 23 1.68 47.58 -2.28
CA SER A 23 1.42 47.76 -3.71
C SER A 23 -0.08 47.86 -3.97
N ASN A 24 -0.52 49.05 -4.39
CA ASN A 24 -1.86 49.34 -4.88
C ASN A 24 -2.03 48.74 -6.29
N HIS A 25 -3.04 47.89 -6.46
CA HIS A 25 -3.51 47.44 -7.77
C HIS A 25 -4.78 48.21 -8.14
N PRO A 26 -4.86 48.88 -9.31
CA PRO A 26 -6.12 49.46 -9.77
C PRO A 26 -7.04 48.39 -10.36
N THR A 27 -8.30 48.44 -9.94
CA THR A 27 -9.45 47.76 -10.54
C THR A 27 -9.64 48.22 -11.99
N SER A 28 -9.63 47.28 -12.94
CA SER A 28 -10.15 47.52 -14.30
C SER A 28 -11.43 46.69 -14.47
N GLN A 29 -12.56 47.37 -14.36
CA GLN A 29 -13.85 46.92 -14.86
C GLN A 29 -13.85 47.00 -16.38
N PHE A 30 -14.28 45.95 -17.10
CA PHE A 30 -14.88 46.13 -18.42
C PHE A 30 -15.95 45.06 -18.70
N SER A 31 -17.09 45.56 -19.16
CA SER A 31 -18.36 44.89 -19.41
C SER A 31 -18.38 44.10 -20.72
N SER A 32 -19.26 43.10 -20.77
CA SER A 32 -19.67 42.32 -21.95
C SER A 32 -20.34 43.15 -23.05
N PRO A 33 -20.58 42.57 -24.24
CA PRO A 33 -21.95 42.09 -24.49
C PRO A 33 -22.10 40.79 -25.31
N SER A 34 -23.35 40.31 -25.30
CA SER A 34 -23.93 39.04 -25.74
C SER A 34 -24.01 38.80 -27.26
N GLY A 35 -24.12 37.52 -27.64
CA GLY A 35 -24.59 37.06 -28.96
C GLY A 35 -25.19 35.66 -28.86
N VAL A 36 -26.46 35.53 -29.25
CA VAL A 36 -27.35 34.35 -29.22
C VAL A 36 -27.11 33.39 -30.39
N THR A 37 -27.35 32.08 -30.22
CA THR A 37 -28.29 31.24 -31.05
C THR A 37 -28.24 29.74 -30.69
N SER A 38 -29.40 29.24 -30.22
CA SER A 38 -30.14 28.00 -30.49
C SER A 38 -29.50 26.65 -30.94
N LYS A 39 -30.00 25.57 -30.30
CA LYS A 39 -29.83 24.11 -30.54
C LYS A 39 -30.45 23.62 -31.88
N PRO A 40 -30.30 22.33 -32.29
CA PRO A 40 -31.17 21.26 -31.75
C PRO A 40 -30.51 19.88 -31.52
N VAL A 41 -31.23 19.07 -30.74
CA VAL A 41 -31.00 17.67 -30.34
C VAL A 41 -31.39 16.70 -31.46
N ARG A 42 -30.71 15.56 -31.58
CA ARG A 42 -31.36 14.30 -32.00
C ARG A 42 -30.70 13.09 -31.34
N SER A 43 -31.55 12.28 -30.73
CA SER A 43 -31.29 10.98 -30.11
C SER A 43 -31.89 9.91 -31.03
N VAL A 44 -31.17 8.83 -31.31
CA VAL A 44 -31.73 7.52 -31.71
C VAL A 44 -30.74 6.42 -31.33
N SER A 45 -31.26 5.37 -30.69
CA SER A 45 -30.58 4.10 -30.46
C SER A 45 -31.01 3.05 -31.49
N SER A 46 -30.10 2.13 -31.79
CA SER A 46 -30.27 0.65 -31.87
C SER A 46 -29.93 -0.06 -33.19
N ALA A 47 -29.19 -1.17 -32.99
CA ALA A 47 -28.92 -2.35 -33.84
C ALA A 47 -28.11 -2.10 -35.14
N CYS A 48 -27.17 -2.95 -35.58
CA CYS A 48 -27.08 -4.40 -35.47
C CYS A 48 -25.61 -4.86 -35.67
N SER A 49 -25.35 -6.06 -35.15
CA SER A 49 -24.19 -6.98 -35.27
C SER A 49 -23.12 -6.75 -36.35
N ASN A 50 -21.85 -6.96 -35.96
CA ASN A 50 -20.91 -7.62 -36.86
C ASN A 50 -20.00 -8.61 -36.13
N THR A 51 -20.01 -9.84 -36.64
CA THR A 51 -19.24 -11.00 -36.23
C THR A 51 -17.83 -10.90 -36.82
N GLN A 52 -16.79 -11.09 -36.01
CA GLN A 52 -15.59 -11.77 -36.49
C GLN A 52 -14.82 -12.44 -35.35
N GLN A 53 -14.42 -13.66 -35.68
CA GLN A 53 -14.07 -14.77 -34.84
C GLN A 53 -12.62 -15.10 -35.15
N SER A 54 -11.74 -15.18 -34.16
CA SER A 54 -10.40 -15.78 -34.35
C SER A 54 -9.88 -16.39 -33.05
N SER A 55 -10.12 -17.70 -32.94
CA SER A 55 -9.21 -18.74 -32.45
C SER A 55 -8.47 -18.55 -31.13
N ALA A 56 -9.01 -19.19 -30.10
CA ALA A 56 -8.33 -19.57 -28.86
C ALA A 56 -7.39 -20.76 -29.08
N ALA A 57 -6.18 -20.69 -28.52
CA ALA A 57 -5.29 -21.82 -28.35
C ALA A 57 -5.67 -22.60 -27.08
N ALA A 58 -5.94 -23.89 -27.25
CA ALA A 58 -6.25 -24.82 -26.17
C ALA A 58 -4.99 -25.15 -25.36
N LEU A 59 -5.05 -24.94 -24.04
CA LEU A 59 -4.13 -25.52 -23.07
C LEU A 59 -4.90 -26.51 -22.19
N THR A 60 -4.32 -27.69 -22.08
CA THR A 60 -4.80 -28.89 -21.42
C THR A 60 -5.12 -28.68 -19.94
N SER A 61 -6.38 -28.90 -19.57
CA SER A 61 -6.87 -28.87 -18.19
C SER A 61 -6.56 -30.20 -17.48
N ILE A 62 -5.65 -30.16 -16.51
CA ILE A 62 -5.57 -31.15 -15.43
C ILE A 62 -6.49 -30.67 -14.31
N SER A 63 -7.53 -31.45 -14.02
CA SER A 63 -8.49 -31.22 -12.95
C SER A 63 -7.83 -31.39 -11.57
N GLN A 64 -7.86 -30.35 -10.74
CA GLN A 64 -7.75 -30.48 -9.29
C GLN A 64 -9.03 -29.93 -8.64
N PRO A 65 -9.64 -30.66 -7.68
CA PRO A 65 -10.89 -30.22 -7.07
C PRO A 65 -10.68 -29.02 -6.16
N ALA A 66 -11.51 -28.00 -6.35
CA ALA A 66 -11.65 -26.85 -5.48
C ALA A 66 -12.03 -27.31 -4.06
N LYS A 67 -11.14 -27.07 -3.09
CA LYS A 67 -11.46 -27.22 -1.67
C LYS A 67 -12.40 -26.09 -1.25
N GLN A 68 -13.67 -26.43 -1.11
CA GLN A 68 -14.69 -25.65 -0.43
C GLN A 68 -14.18 -25.22 0.96
N PRO A 69 -14.31 -23.95 1.38
CA PRO A 69 -14.06 -23.56 2.76
C PRO A 69 -15.05 -24.30 3.68
N PRO A 70 -14.61 -24.83 4.84
CA PRO A 70 -15.51 -25.54 5.74
C PRO A 70 -16.65 -24.62 6.23
N LEU A 71 -17.88 -25.15 6.22
CA LEU A 71 -19.06 -24.45 6.73
C LEU A 71 -18.86 -24.03 8.19
N PRO A 72 -19.35 -22.85 8.60
CA PRO A 72 -19.29 -22.42 10.00
C PRO A 72 -20.13 -23.34 10.89
N PRO A 73 -19.68 -23.63 12.13
CA PRO A 73 -20.40 -24.50 13.05
C PRO A 73 -21.75 -23.89 13.46
N PRO A 74 -22.78 -24.72 13.70
CA PRO A 74 -24.08 -24.24 14.15
C PRO A 74 -23.97 -23.60 15.55
N LYS A 75 -24.72 -22.51 15.75
CA LYS A 75 -24.76 -21.79 17.04
C LYS A 75 -25.26 -22.74 18.15
N PRO A 76 -24.69 -22.69 19.36
CA PRO A 76 -25.11 -23.55 20.45
C PRO A 76 -26.53 -23.16 20.90
N VAL A 77 -27.44 -24.14 20.82
CA VAL A 77 -28.74 -24.09 21.48
C VAL A 77 -28.48 -24.21 22.98
N ASN A 78 -28.84 -23.17 23.73
CA ASN A 78 -28.77 -23.16 25.18
C ASN A 78 -29.79 -24.18 25.73
N ARG A 79 -29.30 -25.35 26.13
CA ARG A 79 -30.06 -26.35 26.87
C ARG A 79 -29.32 -26.59 28.18
N GLY A 80 -29.82 -25.93 29.22
CA GLY A 80 -29.32 -26.06 30.57
C GLY A 80 -29.22 -27.52 30.98
N ASN A 81 -28.08 -27.87 31.57
CA ASN A 81 -27.82 -28.97 32.49
C ASN A 81 -26.37 -28.84 32.96
N ALA A 82 -26.14 -28.10 34.04
CA ALA A 82 -24.85 -28.02 34.71
C ALA A 82 -24.69 -29.26 35.62
N ALA A 83 -24.27 -30.38 35.05
CA ALA A 83 -23.80 -31.52 35.84
C ALA A 83 -22.83 -32.35 34.98
N MET A 84 -21.70 -32.75 35.56
CA MET A 84 -20.60 -33.54 34.98
C MET A 84 -19.49 -32.78 34.24
N LEU A 85 -18.94 -31.72 34.85
CA LEU A 85 -17.52 -31.41 34.61
C LEU A 85 -16.69 -32.31 35.53
N GLY A 86 -16.50 -33.57 35.12
CA GLY A 86 -15.51 -34.44 35.73
C GLY A 86 -14.15 -33.75 35.63
N LYS A 87 -13.49 -33.51 36.77
CA LYS A 87 -12.13 -32.96 36.82
C LYS A 87 -11.28 -33.68 35.77
N PRO A 88 -10.56 -32.98 34.88
CA PRO A 88 -9.78 -33.65 33.86
C PRO A 88 -8.81 -34.59 34.56
N ASN A 89 -9.03 -35.89 34.38
CA ASN A 89 -8.16 -36.90 34.96
C ASN A 89 -6.74 -36.60 34.47
N ARG A 90 -5.75 -36.69 35.37
CA ARG A 90 -4.32 -36.50 35.07
C ARG A 90 -3.88 -37.29 33.82
N LEU A 91 -4.55 -38.42 33.56
CA LEU A 91 -4.39 -39.26 32.37
C LEU A 91 -4.86 -38.60 31.06
N HIS A 92 -5.98 -37.88 31.06
CA HIS A 92 -6.47 -37.16 29.88
C HIS A 92 -5.53 -36.00 29.52
N PHE A 93 -5.04 -35.26 30.53
CA PHE A 93 -4.06 -34.21 30.32
C PHE A 93 -2.74 -34.76 29.78
N SER A 94 -2.30 -35.91 30.30
CA SER A 94 -1.14 -36.66 29.80
C SER A 94 -1.33 -37.11 28.35
N PHE A 95 -2.53 -37.60 27.99
CA PHE A 95 -2.84 -38.04 26.64
C PHE A 95 -2.86 -36.88 25.64
N ILE A 96 -3.50 -35.76 25.97
CA ILE A 96 -3.49 -34.54 25.15
C ILE A 96 -2.06 -34.02 24.98
N PHE A 97 -1.30 -33.92 26.07
CA PHE A 97 0.09 -33.46 26.03
C PHE A 97 0.94 -34.37 25.15
N SER A 98 0.82 -35.70 25.31
CA SER A 98 1.52 -36.70 24.50
C SER A 98 1.18 -36.56 23.00
N PHE A 99 -0.10 -36.39 22.67
CA PHE A 99 -0.55 -36.20 21.29
C PHE A 99 -0.01 -34.92 20.65
N PHE A 100 -0.09 -33.78 21.36
CA PHE A 100 0.47 -32.51 20.87
C PHE A 100 2.00 -32.56 20.73
N TYR A 101 2.67 -33.21 21.68
CA TYR A 101 4.12 -33.40 21.65
C TYR A 101 4.55 -34.24 20.45
N PHE A 102 3.88 -35.36 20.19
CA PHE A 102 4.13 -36.20 19.02
C PHE A 102 3.91 -35.44 17.70
N ARG A 103 2.83 -34.65 17.60
CA ARG A 103 2.55 -33.82 16.41
C ARG A 103 3.58 -32.70 16.19
N ARG A 104 4.14 -32.14 17.27
CA ARG A 104 5.23 -31.15 17.18
C ARG A 104 6.56 -31.78 16.77
N LEU A 105 6.85 -32.99 17.25
CA LEU A 105 8.05 -33.72 16.86
C LEU A 105 8.04 -34.17 15.40
N SER A 106 6.88 -34.61 14.88
CA SER A 106 6.76 -35.02 13.49
C SER A 106 6.89 -33.87 12.49
N GLN A 107 6.66 -32.63 12.93
CA GLN A 107 6.79 -31.40 12.13
C GLN A 107 8.03 -30.58 12.51
N ARG A 108 8.99 -31.17 13.22
CA ARG A 108 10.19 -30.47 13.68
C ARG A 108 11.09 -30.12 12.49
N PRO A 109 11.34 -28.83 12.21
CA PRO A 109 12.28 -28.42 11.16
C PRO A 109 13.70 -28.92 11.46
N THR A 110 14.47 -29.18 10.40
CA THR A 110 15.87 -29.55 10.56
C THR A 110 16.69 -28.37 11.08
N ALA A 111 17.86 -28.64 11.68
CA ALA A 111 18.74 -27.57 12.17
C ALA A 111 19.19 -26.64 11.04
N GLU A 112 19.49 -27.20 9.86
CA GLU A 112 19.87 -26.45 8.66
C GLU A 112 18.73 -25.55 8.16
N GLU A 113 17.47 -26.02 8.14
CA GLU A 113 16.32 -25.19 7.79
C GLU A 113 16.14 -24.00 8.75
N LEU A 114 16.42 -24.21 10.05
CA LEU A 114 16.39 -23.13 11.04
C LEU A 114 17.54 -22.14 10.84
N GLU A 115 18.72 -22.59 10.39
CA GLU A 115 19.85 -21.72 10.03
C GLU A 115 19.57 -20.90 8.77
N GLN A 116 18.99 -21.52 7.73
CA GLN A 116 18.57 -20.83 6.50
C GLN A 116 17.50 -19.75 6.76
N ARG A 117 16.59 -19.99 7.72
CA ARG A 117 15.60 -19.00 8.17
C ARG A 117 16.15 -17.99 9.18
N ASN A 118 17.44 -18.03 9.49
CA ASN A 118 18.11 -17.17 10.46
C ASN A 118 17.55 -17.30 11.91
N ILE A 119 16.85 -18.39 12.21
CA ILE A 119 16.29 -18.68 13.55
C ILE A 119 17.38 -19.30 14.44
N LEU A 120 18.16 -20.22 13.88
CA LEU A 120 19.33 -20.79 14.53
C LEU A 120 20.57 -20.07 13.99
N GLN A 121 21.34 -19.43 14.86
CA GLN A 121 22.58 -18.79 14.42
C GLN A 121 23.75 -19.78 14.41
N PRO A 122 24.70 -19.68 13.47
CA PRO A 122 25.91 -20.48 13.46
C PRO A 122 26.65 -20.33 14.80
N LYS A 123 27.11 -21.44 15.38
CA LYS A 123 27.58 -21.49 16.78
C LYS A 123 28.82 -20.63 17.06
N ASN A 124 29.61 -20.30 16.04
CA ASN A 124 30.86 -19.56 16.24
C ASN A 124 30.66 -18.04 16.17
N GLN A 125 30.65 -17.40 17.34
CA GLN A 125 30.55 -15.93 17.45
C GLN A 125 31.74 -15.21 16.82
N ALA A 126 32.94 -15.80 16.87
CA ALA A 126 34.14 -15.21 16.29
C ALA A 126 34.05 -15.14 14.76
N ASP A 127 33.53 -16.18 14.10
CA ASP A 127 33.34 -16.22 12.66
C ASP A 127 32.31 -15.18 12.20
N ARG A 128 31.19 -15.05 12.92
CA ARG A 128 30.18 -14.00 12.64
C ARG A 128 30.78 -12.61 12.76
N GLN A 129 31.57 -12.36 13.80
CA GLN A 129 32.24 -11.07 13.97
C GLN A 129 33.29 -10.83 12.89
N ALA A 130 34.00 -11.86 12.43
CA ALA A 130 34.90 -11.77 11.30
C ALA A 130 34.15 -11.44 10.00
N GLU A 131 33.02 -12.10 9.73
CA GLU A 131 32.17 -11.85 8.57
C GLU A 131 31.61 -10.43 8.59
N VAL A 132 31.06 -9.97 9.71
CA VAL A 132 30.56 -8.59 9.85
C VAL A 132 31.67 -7.57 9.63
N ARG A 133 32.87 -7.81 10.17
CA ARG A 133 34.04 -6.94 9.94
C ARG A 133 34.43 -6.92 8.46
N GLU A 134 34.42 -8.07 7.80
CA GLU A 134 34.74 -8.18 6.38
C GLU A 134 33.69 -7.47 5.51
N ILE A 135 32.40 -7.67 5.81
CA ILE A 135 31.29 -6.97 5.13
C ILE A 135 31.46 -5.46 5.28
N LYS A 136 31.72 -4.97 6.51
CA LYS A 136 31.95 -3.53 6.77
C LYS A 136 33.16 -3.01 6.02
N ARG A 137 34.28 -3.75 6.01
CA ARG A 137 35.50 -3.40 5.29
C ARG A 137 35.23 -3.28 3.79
N ARG A 138 34.59 -4.28 3.20
CA ARG A 138 34.23 -4.32 1.78
C ARG A 138 33.26 -3.19 1.42
N LEU A 139 32.24 -2.96 2.24
CA LEU A 139 31.27 -1.89 2.03
C LEU A 139 31.94 -0.51 2.06
N THR A 140 32.76 -0.25 3.06
CA THR A 140 33.50 1.02 3.20
C THR A 140 34.35 1.29 1.97
N ARG A 141 35.08 0.28 1.47
CA ARG A 141 35.85 0.38 0.23
C ARG A 141 34.98 0.65 -1.01
N LYS A 142 33.83 -0.01 -1.14
CA LYS A 142 32.91 0.22 -2.28
C LYS A 142 32.28 1.62 -2.24
N LEU A 143 31.97 2.12 -1.05
CA LEU A 143 31.38 3.45 -0.88
C LEU A 143 32.41 4.56 -1.10
N SER A 144 33.67 4.37 -0.71
CA SER A 144 34.74 5.35 -0.96
C SER A 144 35.12 5.45 -2.45
N GLN A 145 34.92 4.39 -3.22
CA GLN A 145 35.18 4.35 -4.67
C GLN A 145 33.90 4.51 -5.51
N ARG A 146 32.88 5.18 -4.95
CA ARG A 146 31.62 5.40 -5.67
C ARG A 146 31.86 6.39 -6.81
N PRO A 147 31.55 6.03 -8.07
CA PRO A 147 31.75 6.93 -9.20
C PRO A 147 30.87 8.17 -9.07
N THR A 148 31.41 9.30 -9.50
CA THR A 148 30.66 10.57 -9.55
C THR A 148 29.62 10.56 -10.67
N VAL A 149 28.66 11.49 -10.59
CA VAL A 149 27.66 11.66 -11.67
C VAL A 149 28.34 11.98 -13.01
N ALA A 150 29.40 12.79 -12.99
CA ALA A 150 30.19 13.12 -14.17
C ALA A 150 30.85 11.87 -14.79
N GLU A 151 31.40 10.97 -13.97
CA GLU A 151 31.94 9.69 -14.45
C GLU A 151 30.86 8.78 -15.05
N LEU A 152 29.67 8.74 -14.45
CA LEU A 152 28.55 7.95 -14.97
C LEU A 152 28.04 8.49 -16.32
N GLN A 153 28.06 9.81 -16.50
CA GLN A 153 27.77 10.47 -17.79
C GLN A 153 28.86 10.20 -18.82
N ALA A 154 30.15 10.35 -18.45
CA ALA A 154 31.29 10.07 -19.31
C ALA A 154 31.32 8.62 -19.80
N ARG A 155 30.93 7.67 -18.92
CA ARG A 155 30.78 6.24 -19.25
C ARG A 155 29.48 5.91 -19.96
N LYS A 156 28.63 6.90 -20.26
CA LYS A 156 27.33 6.72 -20.94
C LYS A 156 26.37 5.76 -20.19
N ILE A 157 26.52 5.64 -18.87
CA ILE A 157 25.62 4.88 -17.98
C ILE A 157 24.39 5.73 -17.68
N LEU A 158 24.59 7.02 -17.40
CA LEU A 158 23.52 8.01 -17.25
C LEU A 158 23.51 8.88 -18.52
N ARG A 159 22.52 8.66 -19.41
CA ARG A 159 22.38 9.41 -20.67
C ARG A 159 21.06 10.16 -20.71
N PHE A 160 21.14 11.46 -20.94
CA PHE A 160 19.99 12.29 -21.29
C PHE A 160 20.05 12.59 -22.78
N HIS A 161 18.92 12.50 -23.47
CA HIS A 161 18.84 12.92 -24.85
C HIS A 161 18.81 14.45 -24.89
N GLU A 162 19.67 15.04 -25.71
CA GLU A 162 19.73 16.49 -25.92
C GLU A 162 18.48 17.00 -26.63
N TYR A 163 17.97 16.19 -27.56
CA TYR A 163 16.77 16.48 -28.32
C TYR A 163 15.59 15.70 -27.75
N VAL A 164 14.52 16.44 -27.48
CA VAL A 164 13.23 15.89 -27.07
C VAL A 164 12.24 16.19 -28.18
N GLU A 165 11.51 15.18 -28.61
CA GLU A 165 10.43 15.34 -29.58
C GLU A 165 9.28 16.11 -28.94
N VAL A 166 8.88 17.20 -29.58
CA VAL A 166 7.72 18.00 -29.18
C VAL A 166 6.65 17.82 -30.24
N THR A 167 5.46 17.43 -29.80
CA THR A 167 4.27 17.30 -30.65
C THR A 167 3.16 18.19 -30.11
N ASP A 168 2.33 18.70 -31.01
CA ASP A 168 1.21 19.56 -30.61
C ASP A 168 0.17 18.74 -29.83
N ALA A 169 -0.25 19.30 -28.70
CA ALA A 169 -1.37 18.76 -27.96
C ALA A 169 -2.68 19.11 -28.66
N GLN A 170 -3.69 18.27 -28.50
CA GLN A 170 -5.04 18.54 -29.01
C GLN A 170 -5.56 19.87 -28.45
N ASP A 171 -6.08 20.75 -29.32
CA ASP A 171 -6.65 22.05 -28.96
C ASP A 171 -8.17 21.93 -28.75
N TYR A 172 -8.56 21.56 -27.53
CA TYR A 172 -9.95 21.49 -27.11
C TYR A 172 -10.08 21.92 -25.65
N ASP A 173 -11.29 22.33 -25.27
CA ASP A 173 -11.58 22.72 -23.89
C ASP A 173 -11.57 21.50 -22.96
N ARG A 174 -10.57 21.47 -22.07
CA ARG A 174 -10.39 20.43 -21.03
C ARG A 174 -11.00 20.83 -19.68
N ARG A 175 -11.75 21.92 -19.62
CA ARG A 175 -12.39 22.37 -18.38
C ARG A 175 -13.48 21.37 -17.96
N ALA A 176 -13.47 21.05 -16.68
CA ALA A 176 -14.49 20.23 -16.04
C ALA A 176 -14.94 20.91 -14.74
N ASP A 177 -16.20 20.70 -14.39
CA ASP A 177 -16.72 21.12 -13.10
C ASP A 177 -15.96 20.42 -11.96
N LYS A 178 -15.78 21.16 -10.86
CA LYS A 178 -15.05 20.69 -9.67
C LYS A 178 -16.03 20.47 -8.52
N PRO A 179 -16.90 19.44 -8.56
CA PRO A 179 -17.98 19.27 -7.59
C PRO A 179 -17.49 19.17 -6.14
N TRP A 180 -16.27 18.66 -5.91
CA TRP A 180 -15.64 18.59 -4.60
C TRP A 180 -15.44 19.96 -3.92
N THR A 181 -15.45 21.05 -4.67
CA THR A 181 -15.35 22.43 -4.11
C THR A 181 -16.65 22.92 -3.48
N LYS A 182 -17.80 22.32 -3.84
CA LYS A 182 -19.14 22.73 -3.39
C LYS A 182 -19.64 21.93 -2.19
N LEU A 183 -18.82 21.04 -1.61
CA LEU A 183 -19.23 20.15 -0.53
C LEU A 183 -19.35 20.89 0.81
N THR A 184 -20.55 20.85 1.40
CA THR A 184 -20.82 21.38 2.74
C THR A 184 -20.17 20.49 3.83
N PRO A 185 -20.00 20.99 5.06
CA PRO A 185 -19.54 20.16 6.18
C PRO A 185 -20.43 18.93 6.43
N ALA A 186 -21.75 19.06 6.21
CA ALA A 186 -22.71 17.97 6.32
C ALA A 186 -22.48 16.92 5.22
N ASP A 187 -22.31 17.33 3.96
CA ASP A 187 -22.02 16.40 2.85
C ASP A 187 -20.73 15.64 3.10
N LYS A 188 -19.68 16.34 3.58
CA LYS A 188 -18.42 15.69 3.93
C LYS A 188 -18.59 14.68 5.06
N ALA A 189 -19.45 14.94 6.05
CA ALA A 189 -19.72 14.00 7.13
C ALA A 189 -20.47 12.75 6.61
N ALA A 190 -21.49 12.96 5.78
CA ALA A 190 -22.22 11.88 5.12
C ALA A 190 -21.29 10.99 4.27
N ILE A 191 -20.45 11.60 3.43
CA ILE A 191 -19.46 10.89 2.60
C ILE A 191 -18.45 10.11 3.46
N ARG A 192 -17.97 10.68 4.57
CA ARG A 192 -17.04 9.97 5.48
C ARG A 192 -17.69 8.73 6.08
N LYS A 193 -18.95 8.84 6.50
CA LYS A 193 -19.71 7.71 7.05
C LYS A 193 -19.89 6.62 5.98
N GLU A 194 -20.41 6.99 4.81
CA GLU A 194 -20.63 6.06 3.69
C GLU A 194 -19.33 5.34 3.27
N LEU A 195 -18.22 6.07 3.15
CA LEU A 195 -16.92 5.47 2.81
C LEU A 195 -16.39 4.52 3.89
N ASN A 196 -16.65 4.80 5.17
CA ASN A 196 -16.26 3.89 6.24
C ASN A 196 -17.09 2.62 6.22
N ASP A 197 -18.40 2.75 6.02
CA ASP A 197 -19.33 1.62 5.92
C ASP A 197 -18.88 0.71 4.76
N TYR A 198 -18.72 1.26 3.55
CA TYR A 198 -18.22 0.53 2.36
C TYR A 198 -16.89 -0.19 2.62
N LYS A 199 -15.91 0.51 3.20
CA LYS A 199 -14.56 -0.06 3.47
C LYS A 199 -14.57 -1.18 4.50
N SER A 200 -15.58 -1.21 5.37
CA SER A 200 -15.69 -2.20 6.44
C SER A 200 -16.52 -3.43 6.04
N THR A 201 -17.51 -3.27 5.16
CA THR A 201 -18.47 -4.33 4.83
C THR A 201 -18.35 -4.88 3.42
N GLU A 202 -18.01 -4.05 2.43
CA GLU A 202 -18.11 -4.40 1.00
C GLU A 202 -16.74 -4.47 0.32
N MET A 203 -15.80 -3.62 0.73
CA MET A 203 -14.49 -3.55 0.09
C MET A 203 -13.63 -4.76 0.48
N GLU A 204 -13.34 -5.63 -0.49
CA GLU A 204 -12.46 -6.77 -0.27
C GLU A 204 -11.01 -6.33 -0.07
N VAL A 205 -10.41 -6.74 1.05
CA VAL A 205 -9.00 -6.47 1.38
C VAL A 205 -8.41 -7.73 1.97
N HIS A 206 -7.22 -8.11 1.48
CA HIS A 206 -6.45 -9.23 2.03
C HIS A 206 -6.25 -9.09 3.54
N GLU A 207 -6.35 -10.19 4.28
CA GLU A 207 -6.37 -10.18 5.75
C GLU A 207 -5.18 -9.44 6.37
N GLU A 208 -3.97 -9.68 5.87
CA GLU A 208 -2.73 -9.03 6.34
C GLU A 208 -2.64 -7.54 5.97
N SER A 209 -3.40 -7.09 4.97
CA SER A 209 -3.37 -5.71 4.48
C SER A 209 -4.49 -4.85 5.04
N ARG A 210 -5.43 -5.42 5.82
CA ARG A 210 -6.54 -4.66 6.43
C ARG A 210 -6.08 -3.49 7.30
N ILE A 211 -4.88 -3.60 7.88
CA ILE A 211 -4.26 -2.52 8.67
C ILE A 211 -3.98 -1.24 7.85
N TYR A 212 -3.89 -1.35 6.53
CA TYR A 212 -3.64 -0.21 5.64
C TYR A 212 -4.92 0.43 5.10
N THR A 213 -6.10 -0.12 5.44
CA THR A 213 -7.38 0.47 5.04
C THR A 213 -7.55 1.85 5.66
N ARG A 214 -7.60 2.88 4.81
CA ARG A 214 -7.67 4.28 5.26
C ARG A 214 -9.10 4.68 5.62
N PHE A 215 -9.45 4.57 6.90
CA PHE A 215 -10.72 5.07 7.44
C PHE A 215 -10.73 6.59 7.62
N HIS A 216 -11.94 7.16 7.72
CA HIS A 216 -12.19 8.57 7.96
C HIS A 216 -12.74 8.78 9.37
N ARG A 217 -12.52 9.96 9.97
CA ARG A 217 -13.15 10.30 11.26
C ARG A 217 -14.65 10.51 11.06
N PRO A 218 -15.51 10.09 12.01
CA PRO A 218 -16.92 10.48 12.03
C PRO A 218 -17.09 12.00 11.91
#